data_AF-A0AAD4NPW8-F1
#
_entry.id   AF-A0AAD4NPW8-F1
#
_cell.length_a   1.000
_cell.length_b   1.000
_cell.length_c   1.000
_cell.angle_alpha   90.00
_cell.angle_beta   90.00
_cell.angle_gamma   90.00
#
_symmetry.space_group_name_H-M   'P 1'
#
loop_
_entity.id
_entity.type
_entity.pdbx_description
1 polymer ?
#
loop_
_entity_poly.entity_id
_entity_poly.type
_entity_poly.pdbx_seq_one_letter_code
_entity_poly.pdbx_strand_id
1 'polypeptide(L)'
;MYFGALPAAEIYVDEVWINFHYWVLGDRLLAPEYKNAAMYDLYRTHSSDEDGSHVLLHEIEYSWKHTTDESALRRFTLDLVLSAWIKYLERFEMLAWVELFGKVLSFGNDLLYCVGSEQVQPPVEDYIEETEETTYD
;
A
#
# COMPACT_ATOMS: atom_id res chain seq x y z
N MET A 1 -9.20 -23.77 -39.10
CA MET A 1 -8.45 -22.74 -38.35
C MET A 1 -8.74 -23.00 -36.87
N TYR A 2 -7.87 -23.74 -36.20
CA TYR A 2 -8.02 -24.08 -34.78
C TYR A 2 -7.62 -22.85 -33.98
N PHE A 3 -8.60 -22.15 -33.40
CA PHE A 3 -8.31 -21.24 -32.30
C PHE A 3 -7.94 -22.12 -31.11
N GLY A 4 -6.63 -22.23 -30.83
CA GLY A 4 -6.17 -22.80 -29.59
C GLY A 4 -6.78 -21.98 -28.47
N ALA A 5 -7.67 -22.59 -27.70
CA ALA A 5 -8.05 -22.04 -26.42
C ALA A 5 -6.74 -21.86 -25.65
N LEU A 6 -6.35 -20.60 -25.42
CA LEU A 6 -5.39 -20.30 -24.38
C LEU A 6 -5.92 -21.03 -23.14
N PRO A 7 -5.12 -21.89 -22.47
CA PRO A 7 -5.52 -22.40 -21.18
C PRO A 7 -5.96 -21.19 -20.37
N ALA A 8 -7.06 -21.31 -19.65
CA ALA A 8 -7.48 -20.28 -18.72
C ALA A 8 -6.27 -20.05 -17.80
N ALA A 9 -5.47 -19.04 -18.14
CA ALA A 9 -4.60 -18.41 -17.20
C ALA A 9 -5.60 -17.97 -16.15
N GLU A 10 -5.54 -18.60 -14.98
CA GLU A 10 -6.11 -18.01 -13.80
C GLU A 10 -5.61 -16.57 -13.82
N ILE A 11 -6.49 -15.66 -14.22
CA ILE A 11 -6.26 -14.24 -14.02
C ILE A 11 -6.48 -14.12 -12.52
N TYR A 12 -5.45 -14.51 -11.76
CA TYR A 12 -5.20 -13.95 -10.45
C TYR A 12 -5.05 -12.46 -10.74
N VAL A 13 -6.19 -11.77 -10.73
CA VAL A 13 -6.18 -10.37 -10.36
C VAL A 13 -5.58 -10.42 -8.97
N ASP A 14 -4.29 -10.06 -8.86
CA ASP A 14 -3.55 -10.04 -7.61
C ASP A 14 -4.50 -9.54 -6.52
N GLU A 15 -4.58 -10.22 -5.38
CA GLU A 15 -5.47 -9.86 -4.27
C GLU A 15 -5.18 -8.44 -3.70
N VAL A 16 -4.26 -7.70 -4.33
CA VAL A 16 -3.90 -6.31 -4.09
C VAL A 16 -5.02 -5.38 -4.55
N TRP A 17 -5.47 -4.49 -3.67
CA TRP A 17 -6.44 -3.45 -4.02
C TRP A 17 -5.98 -2.64 -5.24
N ILE A 18 -6.87 -2.45 -6.21
CA ILE A 18 -6.55 -1.83 -7.51
C ILE A 18 -5.91 -0.44 -7.37
N ASN A 19 -6.19 0.28 -6.28
CA ASN A 19 -5.65 1.62 -6.06
C ASN A 19 -4.14 1.60 -5.72
N PHE A 20 -3.57 0.50 -5.20
CA PHE A 20 -2.11 0.34 -5.12
C PHE A 20 -1.50 0.32 -6.53
N HIS A 21 -2.14 -0.38 -7.47
CA HIS A 21 -1.71 -0.43 -8.87
C HIS A 21 -1.83 0.95 -9.54
N TYR A 22 -2.94 1.66 -9.31
CA TYR A 22 -3.12 2.99 -9.87
C TYR A 22 -2.14 4.00 -9.30
N TRP A 23 -1.80 3.91 -8.01
CA TRP A 23 -0.77 4.75 -7.43
C TRP A 23 0.59 4.50 -8.11
N VAL A 24 1.02 3.23 -8.22
CA VAL A 24 2.28 2.86 -8.90
C VAL A 24 2.28 3.28 -10.37
N LEU A 25 1.14 3.16 -11.06
CA LEU A 25 1.02 3.60 -12.45
C LEU A 25 1.16 5.13 -12.55
N GLY A 26 0.49 5.88 -11.68
CA GLY A 26 0.62 7.34 -11.61
C GLY A 26 2.06 7.78 -11.35
N ASP A 27 2.77 7.09 -10.46
CA ASP A 27 4.19 7.32 -10.18
C ASP A 27 5.07 7.12 -11.41
N ARG A 28 4.88 6.02 -12.14
CA ARG A 28 5.63 5.73 -13.37
C ARG A 28 5.32 6.69 -14.51
N LEU A 29 4.09 7.21 -14.56
CA LEU A 29 3.65 8.17 -15.57
C LEU A 29 3.99 9.62 -15.19
N LEU A 30 4.55 9.86 -13.99
CA LEU A 30 4.79 11.19 -13.45
C LEU A 30 3.50 12.03 -13.42
N ALA A 31 2.39 11.40 -13.05
CA ALA A 31 1.04 11.96 -13.04
C ALA A 31 0.55 12.12 -11.60
N PRO A 32 0.92 13.21 -10.89
CA PRO A 32 0.63 13.39 -9.47
C PRO A 32 -0.87 13.42 -9.16
N GLU A 33 -1.71 13.89 -10.09
CA GLU A 33 -3.17 13.90 -9.90
C GLU A 33 -3.73 12.48 -9.79
N TYR A 34 -3.18 11.55 -10.59
CA TYR A 34 -3.56 10.13 -10.55
C TYR A 34 -3.06 9.47 -9.27
N LYS A 35 -1.84 9.78 -8.82
CA LYS A 35 -1.30 9.28 -7.55
C LYS A 35 -2.15 9.75 -6.38
N ASN A 36 -2.48 11.04 -6.34
CA ASN A 36 -3.25 11.65 -5.28
C ASN A 36 -4.67 11.07 -5.23
N ALA A 37 -5.34 10.92 -6.38
CA ALA A 37 -6.66 10.29 -6.45
C ALA A 37 -6.63 8.85 -5.91
N ALA A 38 -5.64 8.05 -6.31
CA ALA A 38 -5.47 6.69 -5.80
C ALA A 38 -5.19 6.68 -4.29
N MET A 39 -4.37 7.62 -3.78
CA MET A 39 -4.05 7.73 -2.36
C MET A 39 -5.28 8.10 -1.51
N TYR A 40 -6.11 9.03 -1.99
CA TYR A 40 -7.37 9.37 -1.30
C TYR A 40 -8.31 8.16 -1.18
N ASP A 41 -8.43 7.38 -2.25
CA ASP A 41 -9.27 6.18 -2.21
C ASP A 41 -8.67 5.11 -1.29
N LEU A 42 -7.36 4.88 -1.34
CA LEU A 42 -6.67 3.98 -0.41
C LEU A 42 -6.90 4.39 1.04
N TYR A 43 -6.70 5.67 1.36
CA TYR A 43 -6.93 6.22 2.69
C TYR A 43 -8.37 6.02 3.12
N ARG A 44 -9.35 6.38 2.30
CA ARG A 44 -10.77 6.21 2.64
C ARG A 44 -11.13 4.74 2.93
N THR A 45 -10.60 3.81 2.15
CA THR A 45 -10.88 2.37 2.33
C THR A 45 -10.14 1.79 3.53
N HIS A 46 -8.91 2.22 3.79
CA HIS A 46 -8.04 1.62 4.80
C HIS A 46 -8.00 2.35 6.16
N SER A 47 -8.53 3.57 6.22
CA SER A 47 -8.60 4.35 7.46
C SER A 47 -9.97 4.28 8.14
N SER A 48 -10.92 3.52 7.60
CA SER A 48 -12.24 3.37 8.21
C SER A 48 -12.17 2.54 9.50
N ASP A 49 -12.58 3.14 10.61
CA ASP A 49 -12.45 2.62 11.97
C ASP A 49 -13.25 1.34 12.27
N GLU A 50 -14.15 0.93 11.38
CA GLU A 50 -15.22 -0.02 11.72
C GLU A 50 -14.82 -1.50 11.68
N ASP A 51 -13.71 -1.91 11.03
CA ASP A 51 -13.34 -3.34 11.05
C ASP A 51 -11.85 -3.65 11.11
N GLY A 52 -11.00 -2.62 11.26
CA GLY A 52 -9.57 -2.78 11.09
C GLY A 52 -9.30 -3.08 9.62
N SER A 53 -9.36 -2.04 8.80
CA SER A 53 -8.96 -2.19 7.40
C SER A 53 -7.46 -2.52 7.38
N HIS A 54 -7.17 -3.81 7.27
CA HIS A 54 -5.84 -4.36 7.30
C HIS A 54 -5.26 -4.29 5.89
N VAL A 55 -4.07 -3.69 5.74
CA VAL A 55 -3.28 -3.90 4.53
C VAL A 55 -2.89 -5.37 4.50
N LEU A 56 -3.17 -6.03 3.38
CA LEU A 56 -2.88 -7.45 3.20
C LEU A 56 -1.39 -7.66 2.95
N LEU A 57 -0.86 -8.84 3.28
CA LEU A 57 0.58 -9.13 3.18
C LEU A 57 1.11 -8.92 1.75
N HIS A 58 0.36 -9.34 0.73
CA HIS A 58 0.74 -9.12 -0.66
C HIS A 58 0.71 -7.65 -1.10
N GLU A 59 -0.03 -6.79 -0.43
CA GLU A 59 -0.04 -5.34 -0.69
C GLU A 59 1.20 -4.66 -0.13
N ILE A 60 1.68 -5.15 1.01
CA ILE A 60 2.99 -4.77 1.56
C ILE A 60 4.09 -5.22 0.60
N GLU A 61 4.08 -6.49 0.18
CA GLU A 61 5.04 -7.01 -0.80
C GLU A 61 5.00 -6.19 -2.10
N TYR A 62 3.81 -5.89 -2.60
CA TYR A 62 3.61 -5.11 -3.82
C TYR A 62 4.22 -3.71 -3.70
N SER A 63 3.91 -3.00 -2.60
CA SER A 63 4.42 -1.65 -2.35
C SER A 63 5.94 -1.64 -2.31
N TRP A 64 6.57 -2.56 -1.59
CA TRP A 64 8.03 -2.63 -1.51
C TRP A 64 8.70 -3.09 -2.81
N LYS A 65 8.02 -3.89 -3.62
CA LYS A 65 8.56 -4.36 -4.91
C LYS A 65 8.48 -3.30 -6.01
N HIS A 66 7.50 -2.39 -5.94
CA HIS A 66 7.14 -1.54 -7.07
C HIS A 66 7.36 -0.04 -6.87
N THR A 67 7.78 0.40 -5.69
CA THR A 67 8.09 1.81 -5.41
C THR A 67 9.50 1.99 -4.85
N THR A 68 9.94 3.23 -4.68
CA THR A 68 11.21 3.61 -4.03
C THR A 68 11.08 3.66 -2.51
N ASP A 69 12.21 3.68 -1.80
CA ASP A 69 12.23 3.75 -0.32
C ASP A 69 11.56 5.01 0.24
N GLU A 70 11.58 6.11 -0.51
CA GLU A 70 10.98 7.40 -0.11
C GLU A 70 9.50 7.54 -0.54
N SER A 71 8.92 6.49 -1.13
CA SER A 71 7.55 6.52 -1.65
C SER A 71 6.50 6.79 -0.56
N ALA A 72 5.59 7.73 -0.84
CA ALA A 72 4.43 7.98 0.01
C ALA A 72 3.55 6.73 0.20
N LEU A 73 3.48 5.84 -0.80
CA LEU A 73 2.73 4.58 -0.70
C LEU A 73 3.33 3.64 0.36
N ARG A 74 4.66 3.56 0.47
CA ARG A 74 5.31 2.75 1.51
C ARG A 74 5.07 3.33 2.89
N ARG A 75 5.20 4.66 3.04
CA ARG A 75 4.91 5.35 4.31
C ARG A 75 3.47 5.11 4.75
N PHE A 76 2.51 5.33 3.85
CA PHE A 76 1.09 5.07 4.10
C PHE A 76 0.83 3.61 4.53
N THR A 77 1.41 2.65 3.80
CA THR A 77 1.28 1.22 4.12
C THR A 77 1.84 0.90 5.51
N LEU A 78 3.01 1.46 5.84
CA LEU A 78 3.65 1.27 7.14
C LEU A 78 2.79 1.83 8.27
N ASP A 79 2.27 3.04 8.12
CA ASP A 79 1.44 3.69 9.15
C ASP A 79 0.12 2.94 9.38
N LEU A 80 -0.47 2.38 8.32
CA LEU A 80 -1.65 1.51 8.44
C LEU A 80 -1.34 0.23 9.21
N VAL A 81 -0.24 -0.44 8.88
CA VAL A 81 0.19 -1.66 9.57
C VAL A 81 0.49 -1.36 11.04
N LEU A 82 1.20 -0.27 11.34
CA LEU A 82 1.52 0.12 12.71
C LEU A 82 0.25 0.42 13.52
N SER A 83 -0.67 1.18 12.94
CA SER A 83 -1.97 1.48 13.56
C SER A 83 -2.76 0.19 13.87
N ALA A 84 -2.80 -0.75 12.92
CA ALA A 84 -3.44 -2.05 13.11
C ALA A 84 -2.70 -2.94 14.12
N TRP A 85 -1.37 -2.91 14.14
CA TRP A 85 -0.53 -3.70 15.05
C TRP A 85 -0.76 -3.30 16.51
N ILE A 86 -0.84 -1.99 16.77
CA ILE A 86 -1.13 -1.45 18.10
C ILE A 86 -2.55 -1.82 18.55
N LYS A 87 -3.54 -1.72 17.64
CA LYS A 87 -4.96 -1.92 17.96
C LYS A 87 -5.38 -3.40 18.01
N TYR A 88 -4.73 -4.27 17.25
CA TYR A 88 -5.19 -5.63 16.97
C TYR A 88 -4.08 -6.68 16.92
N LEU A 89 -3.04 -6.57 17.75
CA LEU A 89 -1.89 -7.48 17.79
C LEU A 89 -2.26 -8.98 17.71
N GLU A 90 -3.38 -9.37 18.34
CA GLU A 90 -3.89 -10.74 18.41
C GLU A 90 -4.35 -11.31 17.05
N ARG A 91 -4.61 -10.45 16.06
CA ARG A 91 -5.06 -10.82 14.71
C ARG A 91 -3.90 -11.10 13.74
N PHE A 92 -2.66 -10.86 14.16
CA PHE A 92 -1.49 -11.05 13.30
C PHE A 92 -1.04 -12.52 13.34
N GLU A 93 -1.22 -13.24 12.23
CA GLU A 93 -0.72 -14.62 12.10
C GLU A 93 0.82 -14.64 12.05
N MET A 94 1.46 -14.93 13.19
CA MET A 94 2.93 -14.82 13.34
C MET A 94 3.73 -15.52 12.22
N LEU A 95 3.28 -16.68 11.72
CA LEU A 95 4.00 -17.41 10.67
C LEU A 95 4.02 -16.64 9.33
N ALA A 96 2.91 -16.04 8.94
CA ALA A 96 2.81 -15.31 7.67
C ALA A 96 3.62 -14.01 7.71
N TRP A 97 3.66 -13.34 8.86
CA TRP A 97 4.49 -12.16 9.08
C TRP A 97 6.00 -12.47 9.11
N VAL A 98 6.39 -13.61 9.70
CA VAL A 98 7.80 -14.06 9.65
C VAL A 98 8.23 -14.33 8.20
N GLU A 99 7.37 -14.96 7.40
CA GLU A 99 7.66 -15.17 5.98
C GLU A 99 7.77 -13.84 5.22
N LEU A 100 6.86 -12.89 5.47
CA LEU A 100 6.91 -11.55 4.88
C LEU A 100 8.22 -10.84 5.22
N PHE A 101 8.68 -10.85 6.47
CA PHE A 101 9.95 -10.25 6.87
C PHE A 101 11.16 -10.92 6.21
N GLY A 102 11.08 -12.21 5.91
CA GLY A 102 12.09 -12.92 5.13
C GLY A 102 12.15 -12.47 3.67
N LYS A 103 11.00 -12.16 3.06
CA LYS A 103 10.89 -11.71 1.66
C LYS A 103 11.19 -10.22 1.49
N VAL A 104 10.75 -9.40 2.45
CA VAL A 104 10.82 -7.94 2.41
C VAL A 104 11.52 -7.43 3.68
N LEU A 105 12.82 -7.67 3.76
CA LEU A 105 13.62 -7.37 4.96
C LEU A 105 13.58 -5.89 5.35
N SER A 106 13.59 -4.99 4.36
CA SER A 106 13.50 -3.54 4.61
C SER A 106 12.22 -3.16 5.33
N PHE A 107 11.07 -3.71 4.92
CA PHE A 107 9.80 -3.48 5.59
C PHE A 107 9.85 -3.93 7.06
N GLY A 108 10.42 -5.10 7.35
CA GLY A 108 10.57 -5.57 8.73
C GLY A 108 11.43 -4.63 9.57
N ASN A 109 12.51 -4.09 9.01
CA ASN A 109 13.37 -3.10 9.68
C ASN A 109 12.63 -1.77 9.91
N ASP A 110 11.90 -1.29 8.91
CA ASP A 110 11.12 -0.05 8.97
C ASP A 110 10.04 -0.17 10.05
N LEU A 111 9.34 -1.31 10.11
CA LEU A 111 8.35 -1.60 11.14
C LEU A 111 8.97 -1.61 12.53
N LEU A 112 10.09 -2.32 12.72
CA LEU A 112 10.80 -2.39 14.00
C LEU A 112 11.26 -1.01 14.50
N TYR A 113 11.68 -0.11 13.60
CA TYR A 113 12.11 1.24 13.95
C TYR A 113 10.96 2.09 14.51
N CYS A 114 9.74 1.85 14.04
CA CYS A 114 8.55 2.58 14.45
C CYS A 114 7.79 1.93 15.62
N VAL A 115 8.09 0.68 15.98
CA VAL A 115 7.47 0.01 17.14
C VAL A 115 7.82 0.76 18.43
N GLY A 116 6.80 1.34 19.07
CA GLY A 116 6.93 2.11 20.32
C GLY A 116 6.77 3.63 20.16
N SER A 117 6.63 4.15 18.93
CA SER A 117 6.14 5.52 18.75
C SER A 117 4.64 5.57 19.01
N GLU A 118 4.18 6.59 19.75
CA GLU A 118 2.76 6.95 19.81
C GLU A 118 2.36 7.48 18.43
N GLN A 119 1.93 6.60 17.54
CA GLN A 119 1.42 7.01 16.24
C GLN A 119 -0.10 7.10 16.27
N VAL A 120 -0.57 8.32 16.02
CA VAL A 120 -1.90 8.59 15.49
C VAL A 120 -1.81 8.39 13.98
N GLN A 121 -2.79 7.74 13.38
CA GLN A 121 -2.86 7.63 11.93
C GLN A 121 -2.75 9.02 11.29
N PRO A 122 -1.70 9.30 10.49
CA PRO A 122 -1.48 10.63 9.93
C PRO A 122 -2.61 11.03 8.96
N PRO A 123 -2.90 12.34 8.82
CA PRO A 123 -3.87 12.82 7.85
C PRO A 123 -3.45 12.49 6.42
N VAL A 124 -4.42 12.36 5.50
CA VAL A 124 -4.15 11.97 4.10
C VAL A 124 -3.22 12.97 3.38
N GLU A 125 -3.25 14.23 3.82
CA GLU A 125 -2.41 15.32 3.33
C GLU A 125 -0.91 15.04 3.45
N ASP A 126 -0.48 14.15 4.37
CA ASP A 126 0.93 13.78 4.53
C ASP A 126 1.44 12.81 3.45
N TYR A 127 0.54 12.31 2.60
CA TYR A 127 0.83 11.32 1.55
C TYR A 127 0.56 11.82 0.12
N ILE A 128 -0.01 13.01 -0.05
CA ILE A 128 -0.30 13.59 -1.36
C ILE A 128 0.85 14.49 -1.83
N GLU A 129 1.03 14.58 -3.15
CA GLU A 129 2.03 15.45 -3.77
C GLU A 129 1.40 16.78 -4.20
N GLU A 130 2.14 17.88 -4.06
CA GLU A 130 1.69 19.18 -4.57
C GLU A 130 1.57 19.11 -6.10
N THR A 131 0.35 19.33 -6.61
CA THR A 131 0.12 19.51 -8.04
C THR A 131 0.32 20.98 -8.36
N GLU A 132 1.35 21.33 -9.14
CA GLU A 132 1.46 22.69 -9.69
C GLU A 132 0.17 22.99 -10.46
N GLU A 133 -0.55 24.04 -10.08
CA GLU A 133 -1.65 24.56 -10.89
C GLU A 133 -1.05 25.04 -12.22
N THR A 134 -1.10 24.21 -13.26
CA THR A 134 -0.86 24.68 -14.61
C THR A 134 -2.03 25.60 -14.98
N THR A 135 -1.87 26.90 -14.70
CA THR A 135 -2.67 27.95 -15.32
C THR A 135 -2.41 27.88 -16.82
N TYR A 136 -3.37 27.32 -17.55
CA TYR A 136 -3.43 27.49 -19.00
C TYR A 136 -3.90 28.92 -19.28
N ASP A 137 -2.94 29.82 -19.55
CA ASP A 137 -3.18 31.14 -20.14
C ASP A 137 -3.69 31.03 -21.59
#